data_AF-A0A8T5TKS0-F1
#
_entry.id   AF-A0A8T5TKS0-F1
#
_cell.length_a   1.000
_cell.length_b   1.000
_cell.length_c   1.000
_cell.angle_alpha   90.00
_cell.angle_beta   90.00
_cell.angle_gamma   90.00
#
_symmetry.space_group_name_H-M   'P 1'
#
loop_
_entity.id
_entity.type
_entity.pdbx_description
1 polymer ?
#
loop_
_entity_poly.entity_id
_entity_poly.type
_entity_poly.pdbx_seq_one_letter_code
_entity_poly.pdbx_strand_id
1 'polypeptide(L)'
;MLAHSLTKPVLNNNQILPSQLVLIRNFMNGTIIIIIYLIFFPIENFRLFLDPYNQLIFITMALIYGIDLLCWYTCLTFLDVSKATIIMAPTPIITAIFSAFILGEQFTLFHLIGTIINVLAIIAIVREK
;
A
#
# COMPACT_ATOMS: atom_id res chain seq x y z
N MET A 1 -0.50 -5.23 10.10
CA MET A 1 -1.72 -5.37 10.94
C MET A 1 -1.65 -4.57 12.24
N LEU A 2 -0.60 -4.70 13.07
CA LEU A 2 -0.49 -4.01 14.37
C LEU A 2 -0.67 -2.47 14.30
N ALA A 3 -0.04 -1.80 13.34
CA ALA A 3 -0.19 -0.35 13.19
C ALA A 3 -1.64 0.08 12.85
N HIS A 4 -2.38 -0.75 12.11
CA HIS A 4 -3.78 -0.45 11.74
C HIS A 4 -4.75 -0.70 12.90
N SER A 5 -4.52 -1.73 13.70
CA SER A 5 -5.28 -1.97 14.93
C SER A 5 -5.07 -0.88 15.98
N LEU A 6 -3.88 -0.26 16.03
CA LEU A 6 -3.59 0.85 16.94
C LEU A 6 -4.12 2.20 16.45
N THR A 7 -4.19 2.41 15.13
CA THR A 7 -4.65 3.69 14.54
C THR A 7 -6.17 3.78 14.40
N LYS A 8 -6.87 2.65 14.29
CA LYS A 8 -8.34 2.61 14.16
C LYS A 8 -9.09 3.26 15.36
N PRO A 9 -8.72 3.05 16.64
CA PRO A 9 -9.35 3.74 17.76
C PRO A 9 -9.20 5.26 17.71
N VAL A 10 -8.04 5.75 17.27
CA VAL A 10 -7.75 7.19 17.13
C VAL A 10 -8.59 7.84 16.04
N LEU A 11 -8.79 7.12 14.92
CA LEU A 11 -9.69 7.53 13.84
C LEU A 11 -11.16 7.53 14.28
N ASN A 12 -11.62 6.47 14.97
CA ASN A 12 -13.00 6.37 15.44
C ASN A 12 -13.37 7.47 16.45
N ASN A 13 -12.42 7.92 17.26
CA ASN A 13 -12.63 9.02 18.20
C ASN A 13 -12.58 10.41 17.55
N ASN A 14 -12.49 10.51 16.22
CA ASN A 14 -12.36 11.74 15.44
C ASN A 14 -11.23 12.68 15.92
N GLN A 15 -10.19 12.11 16.54
CA GLN A 15 -9.06 12.90 17.06
C GLN A 15 -8.11 13.35 15.95
N ILE A 16 -8.06 12.60 14.85
CA ILE A 16 -7.13 12.83 13.74
C ILE A 16 -7.86 12.52 12.43
N LEU A 17 -7.72 13.41 11.44
CA LEU A 17 -8.23 13.20 10.08
C LEU A 17 -7.40 12.12 9.35
N PRO A 18 -7.99 11.32 8.45
CA PRO A 18 -7.25 10.33 7.64
C PRO A 18 -6.02 10.94 6.93
N SER A 19 -6.15 12.15 6.38
CA SER A 19 -5.04 12.86 5.72
C SER A 19 -3.89 13.20 6.67
N GLN A 20 -4.18 13.63 7.90
CA GLN A 20 -3.17 13.92 8.91
C GLN A 20 -2.42 12.65 9.31
N LEU A 21 -3.15 11.54 9.46
CA LEU A 21 -2.54 10.25 9.78
C LEU A 21 -1.61 9.75 8.66
N VAL A 22 -2.02 9.91 7.40
CA VAL A 22 -1.18 9.59 6.22
C VAL A 22 0.10 10.43 6.23
N LEU A 23 -0.02 11.72 6.48
CA LEU A 23 1.13 12.63 6.53
C LEU A 23 2.12 12.25 7.63
N ILE A 24 1.63 12.02 8.85
CA ILE A 24 2.46 11.60 9.99
C ILE A 24 3.17 10.27 9.67
N ARG A 25 2.43 9.28 9.16
CA ARG A 25 3.00 7.98 8.81
C ARG A 25 4.09 8.10 7.76
N ASN A 26 3.83 8.84 6.67
CA ASN A 26 4.78 8.96 5.57
C ASN A 26 6.02 9.77 5.98
N PHE A 27 5.87 10.78 6.83
CA PHE A 27 7.01 11.50 7.38
C PHE A 27 7.87 10.60 8.27
N MET A 28 7.25 9.83 9.16
CA MET A 28 7.96 8.90 10.05
C MET A 28 8.68 7.80 9.26
N ASN A 29 7.99 7.13 8.35
CA ASN A 29 8.58 6.08 7.51
C ASN A 29 9.67 6.64 6.59
N GLY A 30 9.44 7.80 5.97
CA GLY A 30 10.42 8.45 5.11
C GLY A 30 11.72 8.76 5.85
N THR A 31 11.62 9.30 7.06
CA THR A 31 12.79 9.59 7.91
C THR A 31 13.55 8.32 8.28
N ILE A 32 12.84 7.26 8.68
CA ILE A 32 13.46 5.97 9.02
C ILE A 32 14.19 5.39 7.81
N ILE A 33 13.56 5.38 6.63
CA ILE A 33 14.16 4.84 5.40
C ILE A 33 15.38 5.66 4.99
N ILE A 34 15.34 6.99 5.07
CA ILE A 34 16.49 7.85 4.75
C ILE A 34 17.66 7.56 5.70
N ILE A 35 17.40 7.44 7.00
CA ILE A 35 18.46 7.12 7.98
C ILE A 35 19.07 5.76 7.67
N ILE A 36 18.25 4.73 7.42
CA ILE A 36 18.74 3.39 7.06
C ILE A 36 19.56 3.47 5.78
N TYR A 37 19.09 4.20 4.76
CA TYR A 37 19.81 4.35 3.49
C TYR A 37 21.21 4.94 3.70
N LEU A 38 21.35 6.00 4.51
CA LEU A 38 22.63 6.66 4.78
C LEU A 38 23.63 5.77 5.52
N ILE A 39 23.18 4.74 6.24
CA ILE A 39 24.08 3.79 6.92
C ILE A 39 24.72 2.82 5.92
N PHE A 40 23.98 2.42 4.89
CA PHE A 40 24.41 1.36 3.96
C PHE A 40 24.94 1.88 2.63
N PHE A 41 24.59 3.11 2.24
CA PHE A 41 24.88 3.62 0.89
C PHE A 41 25.62 4.97 0.89
N PRO A 42 26.51 5.17 -0.09
CA PRO A 42 27.25 6.42 -0.26
C PRO A 42 26.34 7.63 -0.54
N ILE A 43 26.73 8.79 -0.02
CA ILE A 43 25.99 10.05 -0.20
C ILE A 43 25.98 10.51 -1.66
N GLU A 44 26.96 10.09 -2.46
CA GLU A 44 27.09 10.43 -3.88
C GLU A 44 25.87 9.96 -4.69
N ASN A 45 25.19 8.91 -4.25
CA ASN A 45 23.96 8.42 -4.87
C ASN A 45 22.80 9.43 -4.78
N PHE A 46 22.88 10.45 -3.91
CA PHE A 46 21.87 11.51 -3.88
C PHE A 46 21.79 12.30 -5.18
N ARG A 47 22.81 12.23 -6.04
CA ARG A 47 22.76 12.79 -7.39
C ARG A 47 21.62 12.21 -8.22
N LEU A 48 21.16 10.99 -7.93
CA LEU A 48 20.00 10.38 -8.59
C LEU A 48 18.71 11.16 -8.38
N PHE A 49 18.57 11.90 -7.26
CA PHE A 49 17.41 12.78 -7.02
C PHE A 49 17.43 14.06 -7.85
N LEU A 50 18.57 14.43 -8.43
CA LEU A 50 18.70 15.63 -9.26
C LEU A 50 18.32 15.39 -10.72
N ASP A 51 18.22 14.13 -11.14
CA ASP A 51 17.78 13.78 -12.49
C ASP A 51 16.27 14.06 -12.65
N PRO A 52 15.86 14.93 -13.59
CA PRO A 52 14.46 15.24 -13.85
C PRO A 52 13.59 14.01 -14.15
N TYR A 53 14.15 12.99 -14.79
CA TYR A 53 13.42 11.75 -15.09
C TYR A 53 13.10 10.98 -13.81
N ASN A 54 14.07 10.86 -12.90
CA ASN A 54 13.87 10.20 -11.61
C ASN A 54 12.90 10.99 -10.72
N GLN A 55 12.96 12.33 -10.75
CA GLN A 55 12.00 13.17 -10.03
C GLN A 55 10.56 12.90 -10.46
N LEU A 56 10.31 12.78 -11.77
CA LEU A 56 8.98 12.44 -12.27
C LEU A 56 8.51 11.08 -11.75
N ILE A 57 9.38 10.07 -11.77
CA ILE A 57 9.08 8.74 -11.25
C ILE A 57 8.77 8.80 -9.74
N PHE A 58 9.61 9.47 -8.96
CA PHE A 58 9.43 9.59 -7.51
C PHE A 58 8.14 10.32 -7.15
N ILE A 59 7.81 11.42 -7.83
CA ILE A 59 6.56 12.16 -7.62
C ILE A 59 5.36 11.27 -7.97
N THR A 60 5.42 10.56 -9.10
CA THR A 60 4.34 9.66 -9.53
C THR A 60 4.11 8.54 -8.51
N MET A 61 5.19 7.91 -8.04
CA MET A 61 5.11 6.88 -7.00
C MET A 61 4.59 7.42 -5.66
N ALA A 62 5.05 8.61 -5.25
CA ALA A 62 4.59 9.26 -4.03
C ALA A 62 3.09 9.60 -4.09
N LEU A 63 2.60 10.06 -5.26
CA LEU A 63 1.18 10.35 -5.46
C LEU A 63 0.33 9.08 -5.42
N ILE A 64 0.70 8.05 -6.18
CA ILE A 64 -0.05 6.78 -6.19
C ILE A 64 -0.10 6.18 -4.79
N TYR A 65 1.04 6.12 -4.10
CA TYR A 65 1.11 5.57 -2.75
C TYR A 65 0.37 6.42 -1.71
N GLY A 66 0.47 7.75 -1.81
CA GLY A 66 -0.23 8.68 -0.93
C GLY A 66 -1.75 8.57 -1.07
N ILE A 67 -2.25 8.44 -2.30
CA ILE A 67 -3.67 8.26 -2.59
C ILE A 67 -4.15 6.89 -2.08
N ASP A 68 -3.41 5.82 -2.32
CA ASP A 68 -3.73 4.47 -1.82
C ASP A 68 -3.93 4.47 -0.30
N LEU A 69 -2.97 5.03 0.44
CA LEU A 69 -3.05 5.17 1.89
C LEU A 69 -4.23 6.04 2.33
N LEU A 70 -4.49 7.15 1.65
CA LEU A 70 -5.62 8.02 1.96
C LEU A 70 -6.95 7.28 1.75
N CYS A 71 -7.10 6.55 0.66
CA CYS A 71 -8.26 5.70 0.39
C CYS A 71 -8.40 4.62 1.46
N TRP A 72 -7.32 3.97 1.87
CA TRP A 72 -7.32 2.98 2.93
C TRP A 72 -7.79 3.54 4.27
N TYR A 73 -7.19 4.63 4.74
CA TYR A 73 -7.56 5.20 6.04
C TYR A 73 -8.95 5.83 6.02
N THR A 74 -9.39 6.36 4.88
CA THR A 74 -10.79 6.76 4.67
C THR A 74 -11.72 5.56 4.71
N CYS A 75 -11.38 4.44 4.08
CA CYS A 75 -12.18 3.21 4.16
C CYS A 75 -12.30 2.73 5.62
N LEU A 76 -11.22 2.86 6.39
CA LEU A 76 -11.21 2.56 7.81
C LEU A 76 -12.02 3.53 8.67
N THR A 77 -12.55 4.66 8.18
CA THR A 77 -13.53 5.44 8.97
C THR A 77 -14.92 4.85 8.88
N PHE A 78 -15.25 4.15 7.80
CA PHE A 78 -16.59 3.58 7.57
C PHE A 78 -16.70 2.09 7.91
N LEU A 79 -15.59 1.35 7.80
CA LEU A 79 -15.57 -0.10 8.00
C LEU A 79 -14.63 -0.51 9.13
N ASP A 80 -14.92 -1.67 9.73
CA ASP A 80 -13.97 -2.34 10.60
C ASP A 80 -12.77 -2.82 9.80
N VAL A 81 -11.59 -2.84 10.44
CA VAL A 81 -10.33 -3.32 9.83
C VAL A 81 -10.53 -4.69 9.18
N SER A 82 -11.30 -5.56 9.85
CA SER A 82 -11.71 -6.88 9.40
C SER A 82 -12.43 -6.89 8.04
N LYS A 83 -13.38 -5.97 7.81
CA LYS A 83 -14.17 -5.91 6.57
C LYS A 83 -13.37 -5.21 5.47
N ALA A 84 -12.66 -4.13 5.80
CA ALA A 84 -11.80 -3.42 4.86
C ALA A 84 -10.69 -4.32 4.29
N THR A 85 -10.09 -5.18 5.13
CA THR A 85 -9.03 -6.11 4.70
C THR A 85 -9.56 -7.14 3.70
N ILE A 86 -10.79 -7.64 3.89
CA ILE A 86 -11.44 -8.57 2.95
C ILE A 86 -11.66 -7.92 1.60
N ILE A 87 -12.11 -6.66 1.58
CA ILE A 87 -12.31 -5.90 0.34
C ILE A 87 -10.99 -5.71 -0.43
N MET A 88 -9.87 -5.59 0.28
CA MET A 88 -8.53 -5.46 -0.30
C MET A 88 -7.85 -6.79 -0.68
N ALA A 89 -8.37 -7.93 -0.22
CA ALA A 89 -7.76 -9.23 -0.53
C ALA A 89 -7.63 -9.56 -2.04
N PRO A 90 -8.51 -9.07 -2.95
CA PRO A 90 -8.35 -9.25 -4.40
C PRO A 90 -7.22 -8.44 -5.04
N THR A 91 -6.61 -7.46 -4.35
CA THR A 91 -5.55 -6.61 -4.91
C THR A 91 -4.48 -7.37 -5.71
N PRO A 92 -3.84 -8.44 -5.21
CA PRO A 92 -2.84 -9.20 -5.99
C PRO A 92 -3.37 -9.79 -7.31
N ILE A 93 -4.66 -10.15 -7.38
CA ILE A 93 -5.28 -10.65 -8.62
C ILE A 93 -5.34 -9.51 -9.64
N ILE A 94 -5.84 -8.36 -9.20
CA ILE A 94 -5.92 -7.15 -10.03
C ILE A 94 -4.52 -6.74 -10.49
N THR A 95 -3.54 -6.69 -9.57
CA THR A 95 -2.14 -6.37 -9.90
C THR A 95 -1.56 -7.33 -10.94
N ALA A 96 -1.78 -8.65 -10.81
CA ALA A 96 -1.26 -9.62 -11.78
C ALA A 96 -1.87 -9.44 -13.17
N ILE A 97 -3.18 -9.16 -13.25
CA ILE A 97 -3.86 -8.87 -14.51
C ILE A 97 -3.29 -7.59 -15.16
N PHE A 98 -3.19 -6.51 -14.40
CA PHE A 98 -2.62 -5.26 -14.90
C PHE A 98 -1.14 -5.41 -15.29
N SER A 99 -0.37 -6.22 -14.56
CA SER A 99 1.02 -6.50 -14.92
C SER A 99 1.12 -7.20 -16.28
N ALA A 100 0.29 -8.22 -16.52
CA ALA A 100 0.26 -8.90 -17.81
C ALA A 100 -0.12 -7.95 -18.97
N PHE A 101 -1.09 -7.06 -18.76
CA PHE A 101 -1.55 -6.15 -19.81
C PHE A 101 -0.66 -4.92 -20.03
N ILE A 102 -0.13 -4.30 -18.96
CA ILE A 102 0.63 -3.05 -19.03
C ILE A 102 2.12 -3.34 -19.21
N LEU A 103 2.69 -4.26 -18.43
CA LEU A 103 4.12 -4.57 -18.45
C LEU A 103 4.47 -5.67 -19.46
N GLY A 104 3.47 -6.37 -20.00
CA GLY A 104 3.66 -7.48 -20.94
C GLY A 104 4.19 -8.75 -20.28
N GLU A 105 4.03 -8.88 -18.97
CA GLU A 105 4.47 -10.07 -18.23
C GLU A 105 3.66 -11.32 -18.61
N GLN A 106 4.31 -12.49 -18.60
CA GLN A 106 3.62 -13.74 -18.92
C GLN A 106 2.79 -14.23 -17.73
N PHE A 107 1.47 -14.27 -17.93
CA PHE A 107 0.54 -14.85 -16.96
C PHE A 107 0.60 -16.39 -17.01
N THR A 108 1.43 -16.98 -16.16
CA THR A 108 1.63 -18.45 -16.11
C THR A 108 0.48 -19.19 -15.40
N LEU A 109 0.42 -20.52 -15.59
CA LEU A 109 -0.57 -21.38 -14.91
C LEU A 109 -0.51 -21.27 -13.38
N PHE A 110 0.66 -21.02 -12.79
CA PHE A 110 0.81 -20.81 -11.36
C PHE A 110 0.09 -19.54 -10.87
N HIS A 111 0.06 -18.47 -11.68
CA HIS A 111 -0.70 -17.25 -11.37
C HIS A 111 -2.20 -17.53 -11.39
N LEU A 112 -2.67 -18.38 -12.31
CA LEU A 112 -4.08 -18.79 -12.37
C LEU A 112 -4.47 -19.60 -11.13
N ILE A 113 -3.67 -20.59 -10.75
CA ILE A 113 -3.90 -21.41 -9.55
C ILE A 113 -3.89 -20.53 -8.29
N GLY A 114 -2.89 -19.64 -8.16
CA GLY A 114 -2.81 -18.70 -7.05
C GLY A 114 -4.02 -17.77 -6.97
N THR A 115 -4.51 -17.30 -8.12
CA THR A 115 -5.74 -16.50 -8.21
C THR A 115 -6.96 -17.27 -7.70
N ILE A 116 -7.13 -18.53 -8.12
CA ILE A 116 -8.23 -19.39 -7.68
C ILE A 116 -8.17 -19.62 -6.17
N ILE A 117 -7.00 -19.96 -5.63
CA ILE A 117 -6.79 -20.15 -4.19
C ILE A 117 -7.17 -18.89 -3.41
N ASN A 118 -6.75 -17.71 -3.91
CA ASN A 118 -7.02 -16.44 -3.26
C ASN A 118 -8.53 -16.12 -3.25
N VAL A 119 -9.23 -16.33 -4.38
CA VAL A 119 -10.69 -16.20 -4.44
C VAL A 119 -11.39 -17.13 -3.46
N LEU A 120 -10.97 -18.40 -3.38
CA LEU A 120 -11.54 -19.37 -2.43
C LEU A 120 -11.29 -18.94 -0.97
N ALA A 121 -10.09 -18.45 -0.66
CA ALA A 121 -9.77 -17.94 0.68
C ALA A 121 -10.64 -16.74 1.06
N ILE A 122 -10.85 -15.79 0.14
CA ILE A 122 -11.73 -14.64 0.36
C ILE A 122 -13.16 -15.09 0.64
N ILE A 123 -13.69 -16.04 -0.15
CA ILE A 123 -15.04 -16.58 0.03
C ILE A 123 -15.16 -17.27 1.41
N ALA A 124 -14.16 -18.05 1.81
CA ALA A 124 -14.15 -18.71 3.11
C ALA A 124 -14.16 -17.69 4.27
N ILE A 125 -13.30 -16.67 4.21
CA ILE A 125 -13.21 -15.63 5.25
C ILE A 125 -14.49 -14.79 5.33
N VAL A 126 -15.13 -14.50 4.19
CA VAL A 126 -16.41 -13.77 4.15
C VAL A 126 -17.53 -14.59 4.78
N ARG A 127 -17.59 -15.91 4.51
CA ARG A 127 -18.66 -16.78 5.00
C ARG A 127 -18.60 -17.07 6.51
N GLU A 128 -17.43 -16.95 7.14
CA GLU A 128 -17.27 -17.15 8.59
C GLU A 128 -17.68 -15.92 9.44
N LYS A 129 -17.98 -14.77 8.84
CA LYS A 129 -18.43 -13.54 9.53
C LYS A 129 -19.88 -13.22 9.26
#